data_AF-A0A419EH24-F1
#
_entry.id   AF-A0A419EH24-F1
#
_cell.length_a   1.000
_cell.length_b   1.000
_cell.length_c   1.000
_cell.angle_alpha   90.00
_cell.angle_beta   90.00
_cell.angle_gamma   90.00
#
_symmetry.space_group_name_H-M   'P 1'
#
loop_
_entity.id
_entity.type
_entity.pdbx_description
1 polymer ?
#
loop_
_entity_poly.entity_id
_entity_poly.type
_entity_poly.pdbx_seq_one_letter_code
_entity_poly.pdbx_strand_id
1 'polypeptide(L)'
;MKKKALFPVFVAFILIAQACNMPGSEQPTETNPPPVTEPPTSESSPAATAVQHQVIPVSAPDSKPYPDVTSQDTAPEKRAPYGDNYDLNRLERPFTQDMTYIPDMDIASFSISEDADWFYVSIGMVGKNPNNSPGINIAVELDTNRDGFGDFLILAKPPYSEEWTAENVKIYSDTNRDTAGNSATKSDAPFSGNGYDQLIHDLEQGVGNDPDLVWVRTNTTQNATVQIAFKKSFAGSSFLYGALADSGLKDVTRLDYVDYFMEQEAGSPIRSSTYYPLKALYAVDNTCYQAYGFKPSGYEPKICPEIVQPQEIIREPGDPISTPEPGCQDPGNCPYGWAGEPYCFCMPG
;
A
#
# COMPACT_ATOMS: atom_id res chain seq x y z
N MET A 1 -7.52 16.02 64.97
CA MET A 1 -8.98 15.88 64.79
C MET A 1 -9.34 16.44 63.41
N LYS A 2 -9.97 15.61 62.56
CA LYS A 2 -10.01 15.75 61.09
C LYS A 2 -11.11 16.69 60.60
N LYS A 3 -10.79 17.44 59.54
CA LYS A 3 -11.64 18.43 58.85
C LYS A 3 -12.72 17.77 57.98
N LYS A 4 -13.93 18.35 58.04
CA LYS A 4 -15.05 18.26 57.07
C LYS A 4 -14.66 19.06 55.80
N ALA A 5 -15.30 19.05 54.62
CA ALA A 5 -16.64 18.71 54.15
C ALA A 5 -16.57 18.52 52.61
N LEU A 6 -17.29 17.55 52.02
CA LEU A 6 -18.45 17.77 51.13
C LEU A 6 -18.40 19.02 50.22
N PHE A 7 -18.05 18.83 48.95
CA PHE A 7 -18.39 19.78 47.87
C PHE A 7 -18.45 19.04 46.50
N PRO A 8 -19.61 18.50 46.11
CA PRO A 8 -20.01 18.59 44.70
C PRO A 8 -21.53 18.73 44.56
N VAL A 9 -22.08 19.94 44.76
CA VAL A 9 -23.49 20.24 44.45
C VAL A 9 -23.63 21.58 43.70
N PHE A 10 -22.55 22.33 43.51
CA PHE A 10 -22.65 23.75 43.14
C PHE A 10 -22.61 24.07 41.63
N VAL A 11 -22.54 23.08 40.73
CA VAL A 11 -22.44 23.36 39.27
C VAL A 11 -23.73 22.99 38.50
N ALA A 12 -24.63 22.20 39.09
CA ALA A 12 -25.89 21.80 38.45
C ALA A 12 -27.04 22.83 38.57
N PHE A 13 -26.88 23.90 39.36
CA PHE A 13 -27.96 24.87 39.64
C PHE A 13 -27.88 26.19 38.84
N ILE A 14 -26.87 26.37 37.98
CA ILE A 14 -26.69 27.62 37.19
C ILE A 14 -27.39 27.56 35.82
N LEU A 15 -27.88 26.40 35.36
CA LEU A 15 -28.50 26.25 34.04
C LEU A 15 -30.04 26.39 33.98
N ILE A 16 -30.74 26.65 35.11
CA ILE A 16 -32.22 26.69 35.14
C ILE A 16 -32.78 28.13 35.27
N ALA A 17 -31.92 29.15 35.41
CA ALA A 17 -32.36 30.54 35.65
C ALA A 17 -32.42 31.45 34.40
N GLN A 18 -32.50 30.92 33.18
CA GLN A 18 -32.66 31.72 31.95
C GLN A 18 -33.96 31.46 31.16
N ALA A 19 -34.90 30.70 31.71
CA ALA A 19 -36.26 30.66 31.16
C ALA A 19 -37.11 31.78 31.81
N CYS A 20 -37.84 32.53 30.97
CA CYS A 20 -38.79 33.60 31.31
C CYS A 20 -38.23 35.03 31.39
N ASN A 21 -37.98 35.63 30.21
CA ASN A 21 -38.26 37.05 29.99
C ASN A 21 -38.83 37.21 28.57
N MET A 22 -40.16 37.24 28.48
CA MET A 22 -40.91 37.40 27.24
C MET A 22 -41.56 38.80 27.26
N PRO A 23 -41.09 39.77 26.45
CA PRO A 23 -41.78 41.03 26.23
C PRO A 23 -42.92 40.85 25.21
N GLY A 24 -43.93 41.70 25.35
CA GLY A 24 -45.23 41.60 24.71
C GLY A 24 -45.24 41.74 23.18
N SER A 25 -46.28 41.12 22.61
CA SER A 25 -46.68 41.20 21.21
C SER A 25 -47.17 42.61 20.86
N GLU A 26 -46.36 43.37 20.12
CA GLU A 26 -46.83 44.51 19.32
C GLU A 26 -46.99 44.08 17.87
N GLN A 27 -48.15 44.40 17.32
CA GLN A 27 -48.59 44.08 15.97
C GLN A 27 -47.80 44.92 14.94
N PRO A 28 -47.17 44.31 13.91
CA PRO A 28 -46.48 45.08 12.89
C PRO A 28 -47.49 45.80 12.00
N THR A 29 -47.27 47.10 11.82
CA THR A 29 -47.90 47.92 10.79
C THR A 29 -47.27 47.57 9.44
N GLU A 30 -48.11 47.25 8.46
CA GLU A 30 -47.72 46.92 7.09
C GLU A 30 -47.02 48.13 6.43
N THR A 31 -45.69 48.04 6.31
CA THR A 31 -44.86 49.02 5.60
C THR A 31 -44.39 48.39 4.30
N ASN A 32 -44.70 49.03 3.17
CA ASN A 32 -44.29 48.60 1.84
C ASN A 32 -42.77 48.38 1.76
N PRO A 33 -42.28 47.26 1.19
CA PRO A 33 -40.86 47.01 1.05
C PRO A 33 -40.21 48.00 0.06
N PRO A 34 -38.98 48.46 0.33
CA PRO A 34 -38.17 49.18 -0.66
C PRO A 34 -37.82 48.26 -1.85
N PRO A 35 -37.56 48.82 -3.04
CA PRO A 35 -37.18 48.05 -4.21
C PRO A 35 -35.93 47.21 -3.93
N VAL A 36 -36.06 45.90 -4.12
CA VAL A 36 -34.97 44.92 -4.04
C VAL A 36 -33.91 45.31 -5.08
N THR A 37 -32.74 45.72 -4.61
CA THR A 37 -31.55 45.84 -5.47
C THR A 37 -31.01 44.43 -5.67
N GLU A 38 -31.04 43.95 -6.91
CA GLU A 38 -30.47 42.64 -7.26
C GLU A 38 -28.99 42.59 -6.85
N PRO A 39 -28.53 41.53 -6.17
CA PRO A 39 -27.10 41.35 -5.94
C PRO A 39 -26.38 41.22 -7.30
N PRO A 40 -25.14 41.71 -7.42
CA PRO A 40 -24.38 41.57 -8.65
C PRO A 40 -24.30 40.10 -9.03
N THR A 41 -24.73 39.79 -10.25
CA THR A 41 -24.58 38.49 -10.90
C THR A 41 -23.15 38.01 -10.70
N SER A 42 -22.98 36.93 -9.93
CA SER A 42 -21.70 36.26 -9.79
C SER A 42 -21.21 35.89 -11.18
N GLU A 43 -20.10 36.52 -11.58
CA GLU A 43 -19.38 36.22 -12.81
C GLU A 43 -19.06 34.73 -12.78
N SER A 44 -19.62 33.96 -13.73
CA SER A 44 -19.38 32.52 -13.80
C SER A 44 -17.89 32.30 -14.00
N SER A 45 -17.24 31.63 -13.03
CA SER A 45 -15.86 31.18 -13.17
C SER A 45 -15.72 30.47 -14.52
N PRO A 46 -14.69 30.79 -15.34
CA PRO A 46 -14.48 30.11 -16.61
C PRO A 46 -14.41 28.60 -16.38
N ALA A 47 -15.16 27.85 -17.19
CA ALA A 47 -15.10 26.40 -17.17
C ALA A 47 -13.66 25.94 -17.38
N ALA A 48 -13.15 25.07 -16.50
CA ALA A 48 -11.83 24.49 -16.65
C ALA A 48 -11.72 23.84 -18.03
N THR A 49 -10.67 24.17 -18.78
CA THR A 49 -10.42 23.56 -20.08
C THR A 49 -10.08 22.10 -19.86
N ALA A 50 -10.84 21.18 -20.48
CA ALA A 50 -10.57 19.76 -20.40
C ALA A 50 -9.17 19.44 -20.94
N VAL A 51 -8.40 18.63 -20.21
CA VAL A 51 -7.07 18.17 -20.61
C VAL A 51 -7.21 17.35 -21.91
N GLN A 52 -6.43 17.69 -22.93
CA GLN A 52 -6.41 16.93 -24.18
C GLN A 52 -5.30 15.89 -24.17
N HIS A 53 -5.70 14.63 -24.09
CA HIS A 53 -4.79 13.49 -24.16
C HIS A 53 -4.39 13.18 -25.61
N GLN A 54 -3.10 12.96 -25.84
CA GLN A 54 -2.54 12.67 -27.17
C GLN A 54 -2.25 11.18 -27.35
N VAL A 55 -1.81 10.52 -26.28
CA VAL A 55 -1.44 9.10 -26.29
C VAL A 55 -2.07 8.42 -25.08
N ILE A 56 -2.95 7.46 -25.35
CA ILE A 56 -3.61 6.63 -24.34
C ILE A 56 -3.07 5.21 -24.48
N PRO A 57 -2.73 4.52 -23.38
CA PRO A 57 -2.30 3.13 -23.44
C PRO A 57 -3.37 2.24 -24.07
N VAL A 58 -2.93 1.17 -24.73
CA VAL A 58 -3.83 0.17 -25.31
C VAL A 58 -4.04 -0.98 -24.33
N SER A 59 -4.30 -2.19 -24.83
CA SER A 59 -4.30 -3.38 -24.00
C SER A 59 -2.88 -3.72 -23.56
N ALA A 60 -2.67 -3.82 -22.25
CA ALA A 60 -1.45 -4.39 -21.69
C ALA A 60 -1.21 -5.79 -22.28
N PRO A 61 0.00 -6.07 -22.81
CA PRO A 61 0.35 -7.42 -23.26
C PRO A 61 0.34 -8.41 -22.10
N ASP A 62 0.10 -9.68 -22.41
CA ASP A 62 0.16 -10.76 -21.42
C ASP A 62 1.57 -10.84 -20.81
N SER A 63 1.62 -10.96 -19.48
CA SER A 63 2.86 -11.20 -18.72
C SER A 63 2.65 -12.36 -17.78
N LYS A 64 3.75 -13.06 -17.44
CA LYS A 64 3.71 -14.11 -16.44
C LYS A 64 3.58 -13.47 -15.05
N PRO A 65 2.51 -13.74 -14.28
CA PRO A 65 2.39 -13.25 -12.92
C PRO A 65 3.48 -13.84 -12.03
N TYR A 66 4.09 -12.99 -11.21
CA TYR A 66 4.85 -13.41 -10.05
C TYR A 66 3.88 -13.53 -8.87
N PRO A 67 3.76 -14.71 -8.25
CA PRO A 67 2.82 -14.90 -7.15
C PRO A 67 3.29 -14.18 -5.90
N ASP A 68 2.34 -13.71 -5.11
CA ASP A 68 2.59 -13.24 -3.75
C ASP A 68 1.94 -14.18 -2.74
N VAL A 69 2.28 -14.04 -1.46
CA VAL A 69 1.58 -14.79 -0.42
C VAL A 69 0.22 -14.13 -0.20
N THR A 70 -0.81 -14.94 0.08
CA THR A 70 -2.16 -14.42 0.34
C THR A 70 -2.64 -14.90 1.69
N SER A 71 -3.33 -14.01 2.40
CA SER A 71 -3.89 -14.30 3.72
C SER A 71 -5.22 -15.04 3.68
N GLN A 72 -5.83 -15.23 2.50
CA GLN A 72 -7.15 -15.85 2.32
C GLN A 72 -7.38 -17.13 3.13
N ASP A 73 -6.43 -18.07 3.10
CA ASP A 73 -6.58 -19.38 3.74
C ASP A 73 -6.45 -19.34 5.27
N THR A 74 -5.75 -18.33 5.79
CA THR A 74 -5.48 -18.18 7.25
C THR A 74 -6.30 -17.06 7.89
N ALA A 75 -6.99 -16.26 7.07
CA ALA A 75 -7.91 -15.22 7.51
C ALA A 75 -8.99 -15.70 8.49
N PRO A 76 -9.61 -16.90 8.34
CA PRO A 76 -10.57 -17.42 9.32
C PRO A 76 -9.96 -17.61 10.72
N GLU A 77 -8.63 -17.80 10.79
CA GLU A 77 -7.87 -17.90 12.03
C GLU A 77 -7.41 -16.54 12.58
N LYS A 78 -7.78 -15.42 11.95
CA LYS A 78 -7.38 -14.06 12.34
C LYS A 78 -5.86 -13.88 12.44
N ARG A 79 -5.12 -14.37 11.45
CA ARG A 79 -3.68 -14.21 11.35
C ARG A 79 -3.26 -14.11 9.89
N ALA A 80 -2.10 -13.52 9.65
CA ALA A 80 -1.38 -13.71 8.39
C ALA A 80 -0.87 -15.16 8.29
N PRO A 81 -0.56 -15.64 7.07
CA PRO A 81 0.06 -16.94 6.84
C PRO A 81 1.56 -16.81 7.14
N TYR A 82 2.40 -17.19 6.18
CA TYR A 82 3.81 -16.82 6.12
C TYR A 82 3.95 -15.51 5.31
N GLY A 83 5.12 -14.86 5.32
CA GLY A 83 5.36 -13.67 4.49
C GLY A 83 5.43 -12.36 5.25
N ASP A 84 4.60 -12.14 6.29
CA ASP A 84 4.76 -10.94 7.14
C ASP A 84 6.12 -11.02 7.84
N ASN A 85 6.98 -10.08 7.50
CA ASN A 85 8.26 -9.87 8.11
C ASN A 85 8.47 -8.37 8.25
N TYR A 86 8.05 -7.86 9.41
CA TYR A 86 8.19 -6.46 9.78
C TYR A 86 9.64 -5.97 9.64
N ASP A 87 10.60 -6.76 10.11
CA ASP A 87 12.02 -6.40 10.05
C ASP A 87 12.55 -6.30 8.63
N LEU A 88 11.87 -6.85 7.61
CA LEU A 88 12.30 -6.84 6.22
C LEU A 88 11.41 -6.01 5.29
N ASN A 89 10.51 -5.17 5.85
CA ASN A 89 9.50 -4.42 5.10
C ASN A 89 8.70 -5.31 4.11
N ARG A 90 8.33 -6.52 4.54
CA ARG A 90 7.37 -7.40 3.85
C ARG A 90 6.13 -7.50 4.72
N LEU A 91 5.03 -6.90 4.28
CA LEU A 91 3.86 -6.66 5.09
C LEU A 91 2.69 -7.43 4.50
N GLU A 92 2.28 -8.49 5.19
CA GLU A 92 1.10 -9.29 4.83
C GLU A 92 -0.04 -8.91 5.77
N ARG A 93 -0.50 -7.66 5.66
CA ARG A 93 -1.43 -7.05 6.62
C ARG A 93 -2.75 -6.59 5.98
N PRO A 94 -3.42 -7.39 5.11
CA PRO A 94 -4.75 -7.08 4.57
C PRO A 94 -5.84 -7.30 5.63
N PHE A 95 -5.66 -6.73 6.82
CA PHE A 95 -6.52 -6.88 7.98
C PHE A 95 -6.75 -5.53 8.65
N THR A 96 -7.94 -5.35 9.22
CA THR A 96 -8.21 -4.31 10.21
C THR A 96 -7.50 -4.61 11.54
N GLN A 97 -7.49 -3.65 12.46
CA GLN A 97 -6.87 -3.80 13.78
C GLN A 97 -7.49 -4.95 14.61
N ASP A 98 -8.77 -5.27 14.42
CA ASP A 98 -9.44 -6.42 15.06
C ASP A 98 -9.27 -7.74 14.28
N MET A 99 -8.34 -7.75 13.32
CA MET A 99 -7.99 -8.85 12.43
C MET A 99 -9.15 -9.30 11.53
N THR A 100 -10.00 -8.36 11.11
CA THR A 100 -11.01 -8.61 10.07
C THR A 100 -10.32 -8.50 8.71
N TYR A 101 -10.43 -9.55 7.91
CA TYR A 101 -9.74 -9.68 6.62
C TYR A 101 -10.35 -8.79 5.53
N ILE A 102 -9.49 -8.21 4.69
CA ILE A 102 -9.79 -7.27 3.60
C ILE A 102 -9.28 -7.88 2.27
N PRO A 103 -10.04 -8.77 1.63
CA PRO A 103 -9.58 -9.48 0.42
C PRO A 103 -9.30 -8.55 -0.76
N ASP A 104 -10.00 -7.42 -0.86
CA ASP A 104 -9.83 -6.48 -1.98
C ASP A 104 -8.46 -5.78 -1.97
N MET A 105 -7.71 -5.88 -0.86
CA MET A 105 -6.35 -5.34 -0.75
C MET A 105 -5.26 -6.39 -0.55
N ASP A 106 -5.62 -7.67 -0.46
CA ASP A 106 -4.68 -8.80 -0.39
C ASP A 106 -4.12 -9.05 -1.79
N ILE A 107 -2.83 -8.77 -1.99
CA ILE A 107 -2.16 -8.92 -3.29
C ILE A 107 -1.90 -10.40 -3.53
N ALA A 108 -2.45 -10.94 -4.61
CA ALA A 108 -2.22 -12.34 -5.00
C ALA A 108 -1.08 -12.51 -5.99
N SER A 109 -0.85 -11.49 -6.83
CA SER A 109 0.22 -11.51 -7.81
C SER A 109 0.49 -10.14 -8.38
N PHE A 110 1.67 -9.97 -8.96
CA PHE A 110 2.03 -8.80 -9.74
C PHE A 110 2.89 -9.17 -10.94
N SER A 111 2.85 -8.36 -11.98
CA SER A 111 3.65 -8.57 -13.19
C SER A 111 3.93 -7.26 -13.91
N ILE A 112 4.90 -7.31 -14.81
CA ILE A 112 5.18 -6.21 -15.74
C ILE A 112 5.17 -6.73 -17.18
N SER A 113 4.55 -5.97 -18.08
CA SER A 113 4.67 -6.11 -19.53
C SER A 113 5.00 -4.75 -20.16
N GLU A 114 5.30 -4.75 -21.46
CA GLU A 114 5.59 -3.52 -22.18
C GLU A 114 5.14 -3.59 -23.65
N ASP A 115 4.87 -2.43 -24.24
CA ASP A 115 4.72 -2.27 -25.70
C ASP A 115 5.80 -1.32 -26.25
N ALA A 116 5.54 -0.55 -27.31
CA ALA A 116 6.52 0.40 -27.84
C ALA A 116 6.75 1.61 -26.91
N ASP A 117 5.70 2.07 -26.22
CA ASP A 117 5.67 3.36 -25.54
C ASP A 117 5.51 3.23 -24.02
N TRP A 118 4.94 2.11 -23.55
CA TRP A 118 4.47 1.92 -22.18
C TRP A 118 5.10 0.72 -21.50
N PHE A 119 5.32 0.87 -20.20
CA PHE A 119 5.32 -0.24 -19.24
C PHE A 119 3.92 -0.39 -18.66
N TYR A 120 3.52 -1.62 -18.38
CA TYR A 120 2.26 -1.98 -17.73
C TYR A 120 2.55 -2.84 -16.52
N VAL A 121 2.27 -2.33 -15.31
CA VAL A 121 2.30 -3.13 -14.09
C VAL A 121 0.88 -3.58 -13.79
N SER A 122 0.67 -4.89 -13.68
CA SER A 122 -0.62 -5.50 -13.33
C SER A 122 -0.55 -6.07 -11.92
N ILE A 123 -1.47 -5.68 -11.05
CA ILE A 123 -1.51 -6.05 -9.63
C ILE A 123 -2.85 -6.74 -9.39
N GLY A 124 -2.79 -8.06 -9.24
CA GLY A 124 -3.96 -8.91 -9.05
C GLY A 124 -4.23 -9.12 -7.57
N MET A 125 -5.46 -8.86 -7.14
CA MET A 125 -5.92 -9.00 -5.77
C MET A 125 -6.66 -10.33 -5.57
N VAL A 126 -6.84 -10.75 -4.32
CA VAL A 126 -7.75 -11.85 -3.98
C VAL A 126 -9.22 -11.44 -4.17
N GLY A 127 -9.55 -10.21 -3.75
CA GLY A 127 -10.89 -9.65 -3.85
C GLY A 127 -11.27 -9.18 -5.24
N LYS A 128 -12.47 -8.59 -5.36
CA LYS A 128 -13.07 -8.20 -6.64
C LYS A 128 -13.39 -6.71 -6.74
N ASN A 129 -13.41 -5.99 -5.61
CA ASN A 129 -13.85 -4.62 -5.56
C ASN A 129 -12.73 -3.70 -5.02
N PRO A 130 -11.83 -3.19 -5.88
CA PRO A 130 -10.81 -2.25 -5.46
C PRO A 130 -11.39 -0.87 -5.14
N ASN A 131 -12.68 -0.63 -5.48
CA ASN A 131 -13.44 0.60 -5.20
C ASN A 131 -14.27 0.52 -3.91
N ASN A 132 -13.82 -0.28 -2.94
CA ASN A 132 -14.55 -0.45 -1.68
C ASN A 132 -14.42 0.77 -0.75
N SER A 133 -15.24 0.80 0.31
CA SER A 133 -15.32 1.92 1.26
C SER A 133 -13.98 2.30 1.93
N PRO A 134 -13.08 1.36 2.29
CA PRO A 134 -11.72 1.67 2.76
C PRO A 134 -10.90 2.56 1.82
N GLY A 135 -11.24 2.59 0.53
CA GLY A 135 -10.56 3.41 -0.47
C GLY A 135 -9.10 3.00 -0.65
N ILE A 136 -8.85 1.81 -1.16
CA ILE A 136 -7.51 1.22 -1.26
C ILE A 136 -6.68 1.99 -2.30
N ASN A 137 -5.61 2.64 -1.85
CA ASN A 137 -4.60 3.18 -2.75
C ASN A 137 -3.76 2.02 -3.28
N ILE A 138 -3.48 2.02 -4.58
CA ILE A 138 -2.57 1.06 -5.21
C ILE A 138 -1.36 1.83 -5.71
N ALA A 139 -0.15 1.38 -5.38
CA ALA A 139 1.07 2.03 -5.77
C ALA A 139 2.06 1.08 -6.44
N VAL A 140 2.89 1.64 -7.31
CA VAL A 140 4.09 1.02 -7.86
C VAL A 140 5.27 1.86 -7.44
N GLU A 141 6.20 1.23 -6.74
CA GLU A 141 7.48 1.81 -6.36
C GLU A 141 8.52 1.45 -7.41
N LEU A 142 9.30 2.43 -7.86
CA LEU A 142 10.38 2.24 -8.84
C LEU A 142 11.71 2.66 -8.21
N ASP A 143 12.68 1.75 -8.25
CA ASP A 143 14.08 2.02 -7.91
C ASP A 143 14.91 1.87 -9.19
N THR A 144 15.21 3.02 -9.80
CA THR A 144 15.87 3.14 -11.11
C THR A 144 17.39 3.03 -11.01
N ASN A 145 17.95 3.28 -9.83
CA ASN A 145 19.38 3.22 -9.59
C ASN A 145 19.80 1.84 -9.00
N ARG A 146 18.84 1.06 -8.47
CA ARG A 146 18.92 -0.31 -7.94
C ARG A 146 19.64 -0.43 -6.59
N ASP A 147 19.52 0.58 -5.74
CA ASP A 147 20.13 0.60 -4.41
C ASP A 147 19.17 0.30 -3.25
N GLY A 148 17.91 0.01 -3.56
CA GLY A 148 16.86 -0.35 -2.61
C GLY A 148 16.07 0.81 -2.03
N PHE A 149 16.51 2.05 -2.27
CA PHE A 149 15.79 3.26 -1.93
C PHE A 149 14.96 3.66 -3.15
N GLY A 150 13.64 3.68 -3.02
CA GLY A 150 12.78 3.99 -4.16
C GLY A 150 13.00 5.42 -4.65
N ASP A 151 13.15 5.59 -5.96
CA ASP A 151 13.31 6.91 -6.58
C ASP A 151 11.95 7.55 -6.89
N PHE A 152 10.97 6.73 -7.28
CA PHE A 152 9.63 7.19 -7.66
C PHE A 152 8.52 6.31 -7.09
N LEU A 153 7.42 6.96 -6.69
CA LEU A 153 6.18 6.30 -6.31
C LEU A 153 5.06 6.72 -7.26
N ILE A 154 4.56 5.77 -8.04
CA ILE A 154 3.35 5.95 -8.84
C ILE A 154 2.16 5.52 -7.99
N LEU A 155 1.34 6.48 -7.55
CA LEU A 155 0.21 6.26 -6.67
C LEU A 155 -1.11 6.44 -7.42
N ALA A 156 -1.89 5.37 -7.50
CA ALA A 156 -3.27 5.39 -7.98
C ALA A 156 -4.27 5.39 -6.82
N LYS A 157 -5.36 6.14 -6.96
CA LYS A 157 -6.42 6.26 -5.95
C LYS A 157 -7.77 5.83 -6.55
N PRO A 158 -8.67 5.24 -5.75
CA PRO A 158 -10.03 4.96 -6.21
C PRO A 158 -10.83 6.27 -6.37
N PRO A 159 -11.86 6.30 -7.23
CA PRO A 159 -12.39 5.17 -7.96
C PRO A 159 -11.56 4.79 -9.20
N TYR A 160 -11.36 3.50 -9.39
CA TYR A 160 -10.79 2.88 -10.58
C TYR A 160 -11.91 2.59 -11.61
N SER A 161 -11.60 2.80 -12.88
CA SER A 161 -12.48 2.53 -14.03
C SER A 161 -11.94 1.36 -14.85
N GLU A 162 -12.81 0.68 -15.61
CA GLU A 162 -12.37 -0.30 -16.61
C GLU A 162 -11.68 0.36 -17.82
N GLU A 163 -12.00 1.64 -18.06
CA GLU A 163 -11.33 2.47 -19.05
C GLU A 163 -10.08 3.12 -18.44
N TRP A 164 -9.05 3.32 -19.27
CA TRP A 164 -7.85 4.06 -18.88
C TRP A 164 -8.20 5.49 -18.49
N THR A 165 -7.71 5.92 -17.33
CA THR A 165 -7.79 7.30 -16.85
C THR A 165 -6.45 7.78 -16.30
N ALA A 166 -6.15 9.05 -16.51
CA ALA A 166 -4.99 9.75 -15.94
C ALA A 166 -5.38 10.65 -14.74
N GLU A 167 -6.66 10.70 -14.35
CA GLU A 167 -7.16 11.65 -13.35
C GLU A 167 -6.80 11.26 -11.91
N ASN A 168 -6.82 9.97 -11.59
CA ASN A 168 -6.66 9.47 -10.22
C ASN A 168 -5.27 8.88 -9.96
N VAL A 169 -4.25 9.35 -10.69
CA VAL A 169 -2.85 8.93 -10.57
C VAL A 169 -1.95 10.11 -10.26
N LYS A 170 -1.00 9.88 -9.36
CA LYS A 170 0.02 10.87 -8.98
C LYS A 170 1.38 10.20 -9.01
N ILE A 171 2.42 10.98 -9.29
CA ILE A 171 3.80 10.51 -9.17
C ILE A 171 4.53 11.40 -8.18
N TYR A 172 5.16 10.75 -7.20
CA TYR A 172 6.07 11.39 -6.25
C TYR A 172 7.50 10.92 -6.51
N SER A 173 8.47 11.75 -6.19
CA SER A 173 9.89 11.40 -6.18
C SER A 173 10.51 11.64 -4.82
N ASP A 174 11.52 10.83 -4.50
CA ASP A 174 12.46 11.07 -3.40
C ASP A 174 13.60 11.97 -3.92
N THR A 175 13.86 13.09 -3.24
CA THR A 175 14.87 14.06 -3.68
C THR A 175 16.20 13.96 -2.96
N ASN A 176 16.26 13.19 -1.87
CA ASN A 176 17.41 13.15 -0.96
C ASN A 176 17.84 11.73 -0.57
N ARG A 177 17.20 10.69 -1.13
CA ARG A 177 17.47 9.27 -0.91
C ARG A 177 17.19 8.86 0.54
N ASP A 178 16.01 9.18 1.04
CA ASP A 178 15.59 8.92 2.40
C ASP A 178 14.19 8.28 2.54
N THR A 179 13.73 7.58 1.49
CA THR A 179 12.57 6.66 1.55
C THR A 179 12.60 5.67 2.72
N ALA A 180 13.79 5.26 3.12
CA ALA A 180 14.07 4.38 4.25
C ALA A 180 15.26 4.92 5.06
N GLY A 181 15.55 4.29 6.20
CA GLY A 181 16.66 4.62 7.09
C GLY A 181 18.05 4.31 6.52
N ASN A 182 18.95 3.81 7.37
CA ASN A 182 20.29 3.43 6.90
C ASN A 182 20.29 2.16 6.03
N SER A 183 19.26 1.33 6.15
CA SER A 183 19.12 0.03 5.54
C SER A 183 17.87 0.00 4.67
N ALA A 184 18.08 -0.08 3.35
CA ALA A 184 17.00 -0.27 2.40
C ALA A 184 16.20 -1.57 2.59
N THR A 185 16.70 -2.53 3.37
CA THR A 185 16.02 -3.83 3.54
C THR A 185 15.48 -4.05 4.94
N LYS A 186 15.85 -3.22 5.93
CA LYS A 186 15.54 -3.53 7.33
C LYS A 186 15.01 -2.33 8.07
N SER A 187 14.06 -2.60 8.97
CA SER A 187 13.55 -1.61 9.91
C SER A 187 14.70 -0.92 10.66
N ASP A 188 14.78 0.40 10.52
CA ASP A 188 15.67 1.31 11.24
C ASP A 188 14.90 2.19 12.24
N ALA A 189 13.75 1.72 12.70
CA ALA A 189 12.88 2.53 13.53
C ALA A 189 13.48 2.90 14.90
N PRO A 190 13.24 4.14 15.38
CA PRO A 190 12.50 5.20 14.71
C PRO A 190 13.40 6.03 13.77
N PHE A 191 12.89 6.30 12.57
CA PHE A 191 13.51 7.12 11.53
C PHE A 191 12.73 8.43 11.31
N SER A 192 13.39 9.43 10.72
CA SER A 192 12.85 10.79 10.56
C SER A 192 13.09 11.40 9.17
N GLY A 193 13.26 10.56 8.14
CA GLY A 193 13.27 11.01 6.73
C GLY A 193 11.92 11.56 6.29
N ASN A 194 11.86 12.02 5.03
CA ASN A 194 10.65 12.55 4.42
C ASN A 194 10.17 11.75 3.20
N GLY A 195 10.89 10.69 2.83
CA GLY A 195 10.52 9.72 1.82
C GLY A 195 10.14 10.36 0.49
N TYR A 196 8.95 10.04 -0.02
CA TYR A 196 8.48 10.62 -1.28
C TYR A 196 8.00 12.06 -1.09
N ASP A 197 8.94 13.00 -1.12
CA ASP A 197 8.73 14.38 -0.69
C ASP A 197 8.29 15.35 -1.78
N GLN A 198 8.45 14.99 -3.06
CA GLN A 198 8.16 15.87 -4.17
C GLN A 198 7.09 15.30 -5.08
N LEU A 199 5.96 16.00 -5.21
CA LEU A 199 4.95 15.72 -6.23
C LEU A 199 5.45 16.20 -7.61
N ILE A 200 5.58 15.29 -8.57
CA ILE A 200 6.09 15.59 -9.92
C ILE A 200 5.06 15.40 -11.04
N HIS A 201 3.93 14.75 -10.75
CA HIS A 201 2.82 14.62 -11.70
C HIS A 201 1.47 14.53 -10.96
N ASP A 202 0.53 15.39 -11.34
CA ASP A 202 -0.87 15.39 -10.88
C ASP A 202 -1.71 16.29 -11.79
N LEU A 203 -2.61 15.70 -12.58
CA LEU A 203 -3.48 16.46 -13.49
C LEU A 203 -4.44 17.40 -12.75
N GLU A 204 -4.94 16.99 -11.58
CA GLU A 204 -5.88 17.78 -10.78
C GLU A 204 -5.24 19.09 -10.30
N GLN A 205 -3.94 19.03 -9.96
CA GLN A 205 -3.16 20.19 -9.53
C GLN A 205 -2.40 20.89 -10.66
N GLY A 206 -2.50 20.39 -11.90
CA GLY A 206 -1.73 20.90 -13.05
C GLY A 206 -0.22 20.75 -12.87
N VAL A 207 0.22 19.70 -12.18
CA VAL A 207 1.64 19.39 -11.94
C VAL A 207 2.13 18.39 -12.99
N GLY A 208 3.30 18.67 -13.56
CA GLY A 208 3.92 17.86 -14.61
C GLY A 208 3.65 18.40 -16.02
N ASN A 209 4.56 18.13 -16.94
CA ASN A 209 4.50 18.68 -18.31
C ASN A 209 3.79 17.74 -19.30
N ASP A 210 3.73 16.45 -18.98
CA ASP A 210 3.17 15.43 -19.84
C ASP A 210 1.87 14.91 -19.22
N PRO A 211 0.69 15.29 -19.75
CA PRO A 211 -0.58 14.85 -19.20
C PRO A 211 -0.86 13.37 -19.46
N ASP A 212 -0.07 12.74 -20.33
CA ASP A 212 -0.15 11.33 -20.66
C ASP A 212 1.01 10.55 -20.03
N LEU A 213 1.61 11.02 -18.92
CA LEU A 213 2.78 10.34 -18.35
C LEU A 213 2.43 8.96 -17.76
N VAL A 214 1.26 8.88 -17.14
CA VAL A 214 0.80 7.71 -16.39
C VAL A 214 -0.72 7.57 -16.47
N TRP A 215 -1.19 6.33 -16.45
CA TRP A 215 -2.59 5.95 -16.53
C TRP A 215 -2.89 4.79 -15.60
N VAL A 216 -4.13 4.69 -15.15
CA VAL A 216 -4.64 3.55 -14.38
C VAL A 216 -5.96 3.04 -14.95
N ARG A 217 -6.19 1.74 -14.81
CA ARG A 217 -7.51 1.10 -14.95
C ARG A 217 -7.62 -0.10 -14.02
N THR A 218 -8.81 -0.70 -13.95
CA THR A 218 -9.05 -1.99 -13.30
C THR A 218 -9.70 -2.98 -14.25
N ASN A 219 -9.48 -4.27 -14.05
CA ASN A 219 -10.26 -5.36 -14.64
C ASN A 219 -10.81 -6.21 -13.50
N THR A 220 -12.12 -6.46 -13.47
CA THR A 220 -12.77 -7.20 -12.37
C THR A 220 -13.44 -8.50 -12.81
N THR A 221 -13.05 -9.07 -13.96
CA THR A 221 -13.75 -10.23 -14.57
C THR A 221 -13.76 -11.48 -13.66
N GLN A 222 -12.64 -11.81 -13.01
CA GLN A 222 -12.55 -12.92 -12.06
C GLN A 222 -12.21 -12.42 -10.67
N ASN A 223 -11.02 -11.84 -10.54
CA ASN A 223 -10.57 -11.04 -9.41
C ASN A 223 -10.24 -9.63 -9.90
N ALA A 224 -10.07 -8.68 -8.98
CA ALA A 224 -9.64 -7.34 -9.33
C ALA A 224 -8.16 -7.34 -9.75
N THR A 225 -7.87 -6.83 -10.92
CA THR A 225 -6.52 -6.47 -11.35
C THR A 225 -6.47 -4.98 -11.61
N VAL A 226 -5.72 -4.24 -10.81
CA VAL A 226 -5.39 -2.84 -11.09
C VAL A 226 -4.18 -2.82 -12.01
N GLN A 227 -4.28 -2.08 -13.11
CA GLN A 227 -3.21 -1.92 -14.08
C GLN A 227 -2.76 -0.47 -14.10
N ILE A 228 -1.46 -0.24 -13.95
CA ILE A 228 -0.83 1.07 -14.04
C ILE A 228 0.08 1.05 -15.27
N ALA A 229 -0.15 1.97 -16.19
CA ALA A 229 0.69 2.17 -17.36
C ALA A 229 1.49 3.46 -17.22
N PHE A 230 2.80 3.42 -17.48
CA PHE A 230 3.66 4.61 -17.46
C PHE A 230 4.64 4.59 -18.64
N LYS A 231 4.97 5.77 -19.15
CA LYS A 231 5.82 5.88 -20.34
C LYS A 231 7.22 5.32 -20.08
N LYS A 232 7.78 4.61 -21.06
CA LYS A 232 9.16 4.10 -20.98
C LYS A 232 10.20 5.20 -20.83
N SER A 233 9.96 6.36 -21.43
CA SER A 233 10.83 7.53 -21.31
C SER A 233 10.96 8.05 -19.88
N PHE A 234 10.04 7.69 -18.98
CA PHE A 234 10.08 8.05 -17.56
C PHE A 234 10.99 7.12 -16.75
N ALA A 235 10.79 5.79 -16.85
CA ALA A 235 11.48 4.83 -15.99
C ALA A 235 12.86 4.35 -16.51
N GLY A 236 13.17 4.61 -17.79
CA GLY A 236 14.40 4.15 -18.41
C GLY A 236 14.35 2.67 -18.81
N SER A 237 15.53 2.07 -19.04
CA SER A 237 15.65 0.71 -19.62
C SER A 237 15.77 -0.42 -18.59
N SER A 238 16.05 -0.09 -17.32
CA SER A 238 16.23 -1.08 -16.27
C SER A 238 15.97 -0.47 -14.90
N PHE A 239 15.26 -1.19 -14.03
CA PHE A 239 14.88 -0.74 -12.70
C PHE A 239 14.41 -1.93 -11.86
N LEU A 240 14.36 -1.77 -10.54
CA LEU A 240 13.59 -2.62 -9.65
C LEU A 240 12.19 -2.02 -9.48
N TYR A 241 11.18 -2.87 -9.29
CA TYR A 241 9.83 -2.40 -8.98
C TYR A 241 9.12 -3.30 -7.97
N GLY A 242 8.31 -2.69 -7.12
CA GLY A 242 7.40 -3.37 -6.18
C GLY A 242 6.00 -2.79 -6.27
N ALA A 243 5.01 -3.51 -5.76
CA ALA A 243 3.63 -3.07 -5.66
C ALA A 243 3.19 -2.97 -4.19
N LEU A 244 2.25 -2.06 -3.92
CA LEU A 244 1.70 -1.85 -2.59
C LEU A 244 0.21 -1.54 -2.68
N ALA A 245 -0.56 -2.09 -1.76
CA ALA A 245 -1.96 -1.76 -1.49
C ALA A 245 -2.07 -1.18 -0.09
N ASP A 246 -2.68 -0.01 0.05
CA ASP A 246 -2.77 0.69 1.33
C ASP A 246 -4.15 1.32 1.53
N SER A 247 -4.87 0.84 2.54
CA SER A 247 -6.09 1.47 3.02
C SER A 247 -5.98 2.02 4.45
N GLY A 248 -4.80 1.90 5.06
CA GLY A 248 -4.44 2.39 6.39
C GLY A 248 -3.87 3.80 6.36
N LEU A 249 -2.54 3.93 6.40
CA LEU A 249 -1.84 5.20 6.61
C LEU A 249 -1.86 6.11 5.38
N LYS A 250 -1.65 5.54 4.19
CA LYS A 250 -1.62 6.27 2.90
C LYS A 250 -0.66 7.47 2.88
N ASP A 251 0.41 7.39 3.67
CA ASP A 251 1.38 8.46 3.83
C ASP A 251 2.63 8.18 3.00
N VAL A 252 2.69 8.79 1.82
CA VAL A 252 3.81 8.64 0.89
C VAL A 252 5.11 9.19 1.47
N THR A 253 5.06 10.12 2.43
CA THR A 253 6.27 10.68 3.05
C THR A 253 6.91 9.72 4.06
N ARG A 254 6.25 8.57 4.32
CA ARG A 254 6.66 7.57 5.30
C ARG A 254 6.44 6.13 4.83
N LEU A 255 6.36 5.93 3.50
CA LEU A 255 5.85 4.69 2.92
C LEU A 255 6.61 3.43 3.36
N ASP A 256 7.92 3.54 3.64
CA ASP A 256 8.68 2.50 4.35
C ASP A 256 8.29 2.49 5.84
N TYR A 257 7.04 2.14 6.12
CA TYR A 257 6.40 2.35 7.42
C TYR A 257 7.14 1.65 8.57
N VAL A 258 7.86 0.57 8.27
CA VAL A 258 8.63 -0.18 9.28
C VAL A 258 9.81 0.61 9.83
N ASP A 259 10.21 1.70 9.19
CA ASP A 259 11.23 2.62 9.71
C ASP A 259 10.66 3.70 10.61
N TYR A 260 9.35 3.97 10.56
CA TYR A 260 8.74 5.06 11.33
C TYR A 260 8.08 4.60 12.62
N PHE A 261 7.62 3.36 12.66
CA PHE A 261 7.02 2.74 13.83
C PHE A 261 7.98 1.72 14.42
N MET A 262 7.97 1.50 15.74
CA MET A 262 8.51 0.26 16.27
C MET A 262 7.50 -0.87 16.07
N GLU A 263 7.94 -2.14 16.00
CA GLU A 263 7.01 -3.28 15.83
C GLU A 263 5.93 -3.30 16.94
N GLN A 264 6.29 -2.90 18.16
CA GLN A 264 5.35 -2.77 19.28
C GLN A 264 4.21 -1.79 18.99
N GLU A 265 4.47 -0.72 18.24
CA GLU A 265 3.52 0.33 17.85
C GLU A 265 2.75 -0.06 16.58
N ALA A 266 3.43 -0.69 15.63
CA ALA A 266 2.85 -1.21 14.40
C ALA A 266 1.86 -2.35 14.66
N GLY A 267 2.15 -3.20 15.66
CA GLY A 267 1.47 -4.47 15.90
C GLY A 267 1.91 -5.56 14.93
N SER A 268 1.44 -6.78 15.17
CA SER A 268 1.79 -7.96 14.36
C SER A 268 0.55 -8.76 13.96
N PRO A 269 0.45 -9.26 12.72
CA PRO A 269 -0.62 -10.17 12.31
C PRO A 269 -0.36 -11.62 12.74
N ILE A 270 0.81 -11.90 13.34
CA ILE A 270 1.23 -13.25 13.77
C ILE A 270 0.72 -13.53 15.18
N ARG A 271 -0.16 -14.51 15.34
CA ARG A 271 -0.81 -14.85 16.62
C ARG A 271 0.13 -15.17 17.78
N SER A 272 1.29 -15.75 17.49
CA SER A 272 2.30 -16.08 18.52
C SER A 272 3.18 -14.90 18.90
N SER A 273 3.12 -13.76 18.19
CA SER A 273 3.86 -12.56 18.53
C SER A 273 3.30 -11.90 19.80
N THR A 274 4.18 -11.40 20.67
CA THR A 274 3.82 -10.56 21.80
C THR A 274 3.20 -9.22 21.38
N TYR A 275 3.31 -8.84 20.10
CA TYR A 275 2.75 -7.60 19.56
C TYR A 275 1.43 -7.79 18.83
N TYR A 276 0.85 -8.99 18.81
CA TYR A 276 -0.49 -9.24 18.25
C TYR A 276 -1.60 -8.52 19.05
N PRO A 277 -2.66 -7.99 18.40
CA PRO A 277 -2.90 -7.92 16.96
C PRO A 277 -2.24 -6.69 16.31
N LEU A 278 -2.56 -6.42 15.04
CA LEU A 278 -2.18 -5.19 14.34
C LEU A 278 -2.66 -3.92 15.09
N LYS A 279 -1.86 -2.85 14.99
CA LYS A 279 -2.09 -1.57 15.68
C LYS A 279 -1.99 -0.40 14.72
N ALA A 280 -0.90 0.37 14.72
CA ALA A 280 -0.77 1.56 13.86
C ALA A 280 -0.58 1.19 12.38
N LEU A 281 0.05 0.04 12.11
CA LEU A 281 0.33 -0.45 10.76
C LEU A 281 -0.59 -1.62 10.43
N TYR A 282 -1.83 -1.30 10.08
CA TYR A 282 -2.86 -2.23 9.64
C TYR A 282 -3.36 -1.84 8.25
N ALA A 283 -4.05 -2.76 7.58
CA ALA A 283 -4.61 -2.55 6.25
C ALA A 283 -3.57 -2.01 5.26
N VAL A 284 -2.47 -2.75 5.16
CA VAL A 284 -1.37 -2.55 4.21
C VAL A 284 -0.91 -3.90 3.69
N ASP A 285 -0.60 -3.98 2.42
CA ASP A 285 -0.03 -5.18 1.78
C ASP A 285 1.02 -4.74 0.77
N ASN A 286 2.18 -5.39 0.73
CA ASN A 286 3.21 -5.06 -0.24
C ASN A 286 3.94 -6.29 -0.77
N THR A 287 4.37 -6.17 -2.02
CA THR A 287 5.16 -7.21 -2.66
C THR A 287 6.63 -6.97 -2.40
N CYS A 288 7.42 -8.03 -2.56
CA CYS A 288 8.85 -7.87 -2.84
C CYS A 288 9.10 -7.25 -4.22
N TYR A 289 10.36 -6.93 -4.51
CA TYR A 289 10.75 -6.30 -5.77
C TYR A 289 11.07 -7.32 -6.86
N GLN A 290 10.73 -6.96 -8.10
CA GLN A 290 11.16 -7.66 -9.31
C GLN A 290 12.11 -6.77 -10.11
N ALA A 291 12.98 -7.40 -10.89
CA ALA A 291 13.91 -6.71 -11.78
C ALA A 291 13.31 -6.60 -13.19
N TYR A 292 13.42 -5.40 -13.77
CA TYR A 292 13.14 -5.17 -15.18
C TYR A 292 14.42 -4.78 -15.92
N GLY A 293 14.63 -5.34 -17.11
CA GLY A 293 15.77 -4.97 -17.98
C GLY A 293 17.15 -5.48 -17.54
N PHE A 294 17.23 -6.31 -16.50
CA PHE A 294 18.47 -6.99 -16.09
C PHE A 294 18.18 -8.31 -15.36
N LYS A 295 19.21 -9.16 -15.22
CA LYS A 295 19.15 -10.36 -14.39
C LYS A 295 19.65 -10.02 -12.98
N PRO A 296 18.82 -10.16 -11.93
CA PRO A 296 19.25 -9.88 -10.57
C PRO A 296 20.31 -10.90 -10.12
N SER A 297 21.20 -10.45 -9.24
CA SER A 297 22.19 -11.29 -8.57
C SER A 297 21.59 -12.04 -7.36
N GLY A 298 20.45 -11.57 -6.86
CA GLY A 298 19.80 -12.06 -5.64
C GLY A 298 20.25 -11.32 -4.37
N TYR A 299 21.15 -10.33 -4.51
CA TYR A 299 21.63 -9.49 -3.42
C TYR A 299 21.06 -8.07 -3.47
N GLU A 300 20.27 -7.75 -4.49
CA GLU A 300 19.55 -6.50 -4.58
C GLU A 300 18.59 -6.36 -3.38
N PRO A 301 18.56 -5.20 -2.70
CA PRO A 301 17.61 -4.97 -1.62
C PRO A 301 16.16 -5.21 -2.05
N LYS A 302 15.34 -5.70 -1.11
CA LYS A 302 13.90 -5.98 -1.31
C LYS A 302 13.55 -6.99 -2.42
N ILE A 303 14.52 -7.53 -3.17
CA ILE A 303 14.26 -8.45 -4.29
C ILE A 303 13.48 -9.69 -3.83
N CYS A 304 12.56 -10.15 -4.68
CA CYS A 304 11.88 -11.41 -4.46
C CYS A 304 12.85 -12.59 -4.51
N PRO A 305 12.67 -13.60 -3.63
CA PRO A 305 13.48 -14.81 -3.69
C PRO A 305 13.25 -15.54 -5.03
N GLU A 306 14.27 -16.23 -5.52
CA GLU A 306 14.09 -17.11 -6.66
C GLU A 306 13.20 -18.30 -6.25
N ILE A 307 12.06 -18.47 -6.92
CA ILE A 307 11.19 -19.63 -6.72
C ILE A 307 11.84 -20.81 -7.45
N VAL A 308 12.73 -21.51 -6.77
CA VAL A 308 13.34 -22.74 -7.28
C VAL A 308 12.33 -23.87 -7.13
N GLN A 309 11.77 -24.34 -8.25
CA GLN A 309 10.93 -25.54 -8.22
C GLN A 309 11.81 -26.73 -7.79
N PRO A 310 11.36 -27.57 -6.83
CA PRO A 310 12.07 -28.79 -6.51
C PRO A 310 12.25 -29.61 -7.79
N GLN A 311 13.49 -29.88 -8.19
CA GLN A 311 13.72 -30.83 -9.27
C GLN A 311 13.25 -32.19 -8.76
N GLU A 312 12.20 -32.74 -9.38
CA GLU A 312 11.90 -34.15 -9.22
C GLU A 312 13.15 -34.92 -9.64
N ILE A 313 13.82 -35.55 -8.68
CA ILE A 313 14.89 -36.49 -8.97
C ILE A 313 14.19 -37.68 -9.65
N ILE A 314 14.14 -37.65 -10.98
CA ILE A 314 13.78 -38.82 -11.77
C ILE A 314 14.92 -39.82 -11.52
N ARG A 315 14.73 -40.72 -10.55
CA ARG A 315 15.63 -41.85 -10.36
C ARG A 315 15.43 -42.79 -11.54
N GLU A 316 16.50 -43.11 -12.27
CA GLU A 316 16.40 -44.17 -13.27
C GLU A 316 16.11 -45.51 -12.57
N PRO A 317 15.26 -46.38 -13.14
CA PRO A 317 15.03 -47.71 -12.59
C PRO A 317 16.34 -48.51 -12.57
N GLY A 318 17.03 -48.55 -11.42
CA GLY A 318 18.30 -49.23 -11.27
C GLY A 318 19.38 -48.42 -10.54
N ASP A 319 19.14 -47.13 -10.26
CA ASP A 319 20.09 -46.36 -9.47
C ASP A 319 20.24 -46.96 -8.06
N PRO A 320 21.47 -47.28 -7.62
CA PRO A 320 21.70 -47.77 -6.28
C PRO A 320 21.22 -46.70 -5.29
N ILE A 321 20.53 -47.14 -4.24
CA ILE A 321 20.23 -46.28 -3.09
C ILE A 321 21.58 -45.80 -2.57
N SER A 322 21.97 -44.56 -2.90
CA SER A 322 23.06 -43.89 -2.21
C SER A 322 22.61 -43.80 -0.76
N THR A 323 23.24 -44.62 0.07
CA THR A 323 23.18 -44.44 1.51
C THR A 323 23.68 -43.02 1.75
N PRO A 324 22.93 -42.16 2.46
CA PRO A 324 23.38 -40.80 2.71
C PRO A 324 24.81 -40.86 3.25
N GLU A 325 25.72 -40.11 2.63
CA GLU A 325 27.07 -39.96 3.17
C GLU A 325 26.96 -39.57 4.65
N PRO A 326 27.71 -40.22 5.55
CA PRO A 326 27.75 -39.87 6.96
C PRO A 326 28.46 -38.52 7.12
N GLY A 327 27.75 -37.46 6.79
CA GLY A 327 28.19 -36.05 6.83
C GLY A 327 27.04 -35.10 7.10
N CYS A 328 25.81 -35.44 6.71
CA CYS A 328 24.61 -34.80 7.26
C CYS A 328 24.27 -35.45 8.60
N GLN A 329 24.95 -34.99 9.66
CA GLN A 329 24.39 -35.18 11.00
C GLN A 329 23.02 -34.50 11.00
N ASP A 330 21.98 -35.28 11.31
CA ASP A 330 20.70 -34.79 11.77
C ASP A 330 20.96 -33.64 12.76
N PRO A 331 20.66 -32.37 12.43
CA PRO A 331 20.71 -31.33 13.42
C PRO A 331 19.49 -31.54 14.29
N GLY A 332 19.57 -32.51 15.20
CA GLY A 332 18.59 -32.79 16.25
C GLY A 332 18.41 -31.63 17.24
N ASN A 333 18.74 -30.40 16.83
CA ASN A 333 18.44 -29.17 17.52
C ASN A 333 18.64 -27.98 16.54
N CYS A 334 17.68 -27.73 15.65
CA CYS A 334 17.53 -26.39 15.03
C CYS A 334 16.94 -25.45 16.09
N PRO A 335 17.70 -24.51 16.67
CA PRO A 335 17.21 -23.72 17.81
C PRO A 335 16.14 -22.68 17.44
N TYR A 336 15.79 -22.55 16.15
CA TYR A 336 14.85 -21.54 15.64
C TYR A 336 13.81 -22.10 14.65
N GLY A 337 13.63 -23.42 14.56
CA GLY A 337 12.55 -24.02 13.76
C GLY A 337 11.24 -24.05 14.55
N TRP A 338 10.31 -23.15 14.26
CA TRP A 338 8.93 -23.27 14.73
C TRP A 338 8.19 -24.32 13.88
N ALA A 339 7.42 -25.15 14.56
CA ALA A 339 6.94 -26.44 14.07
C ALA A 339 5.99 -26.39 12.87
N GLY A 340 6.31 -27.18 11.83
CA GLY A 340 5.37 -27.67 10.82
C GLY A 340 5.86 -27.53 9.38
N GLU A 341 6.49 -28.59 8.85
CA GLU A 341 6.90 -28.85 7.44
C GLU A 341 8.30 -28.36 6.97
N PRO A 342 8.96 -29.10 6.03
CA PRO A 342 10.41 -29.25 6.00
C PRO A 342 11.07 -28.40 4.91
N TYR A 343 11.80 -27.36 5.31
CA TYR A 343 12.86 -26.81 4.48
C TYR A 343 14.17 -26.86 5.26
N CYS A 344 14.84 -28.00 5.18
CA CYS A 344 16.27 -28.08 5.48
C CYS A 344 17.02 -27.51 4.27
N PHE A 345 17.34 -26.22 4.28
CA PHE A 345 18.30 -25.68 3.31
C PHE A 345 19.70 -26.16 3.67
N CYS A 346 20.27 -27.04 2.85
CA CYS A 346 21.71 -27.29 2.85
C CYS A 346 22.39 -26.08 2.19
N MET A 347 23.08 -25.24 2.96
CA MET A 347 24.04 -24.31 2.37
C MET A 347 25.37 -25.05 2.13
N PRO A 348 25.88 -25.14 0.90
CA PRO A 348 27.25 -25.57 0.68
C PRO A 348 28.21 -24.53 1.27
N GLY A 349 29.16 -25.02 2.08
CA GLY A 349 30.22 -24.21 2.68
C GLY A 349 31.32 -23.83 1.71
#